data_AF-A0A7W0XUW1-F1
#
_entry.id   AF-A0A7W0XUW1-F1
#
_cell.length_a   1.000
_cell.length_b   1.000
_cell.length_c   1.000
_cell.angle_alpha   90.00
_cell.angle_beta   90.00
_cell.angle_gamma   90.00
#
_symmetry.space_group_name_H-M   'P 1'
#
loop_
_entity.id
_entity.type
_entity.pdbx_description
1 polymer ?
#
loop_
_entity_poly.entity_id
_entity_poly.type
_entity_poly.pdbx_seq_one_letter_code
_entity_poly.pdbx_strand_id
1 'polypeptide(L)'
;FAILVLPFLLGFRLTCYYYRKAYYRAFWQSPPACAVAEPHKKYSGETRFPLIIQNAHRYFFYAAVLISLVNTYDAFHALLGEGEFKLGLGNLILFANVIALWAYTVSCHSCRHLMGGRLKHFSKHPVRYKMWTQITKLNAKHMQLAWLTLGTLVITDAYIGLVAAEIISDLRFVN
;
A
#
# COMPACT_ATOMS: atom_id res chain seq x y z
N PHE A 1 -15.71 8.53 7.38
CA PHE A 1 -15.00 8.00 6.19
C PHE A 1 -14.02 6.87 6.54
N ALA A 2 -13.12 7.06 7.51
CA ALA A 2 -12.06 6.09 7.86
C ALA A 2 -12.54 4.64 8.09
N ILE A 3 -13.65 4.42 8.81
CA ILE A 3 -14.19 3.07 9.10
C ILE A 3 -14.61 2.31 7.83
N LEU A 4 -15.10 3.01 6.81
CA LEU A 4 -15.53 2.38 5.55
C LEU A 4 -14.34 1.97 4.68
N VAL A 5 -13.22 2.69 4.80
CA VAL A 5 -12.00 2.49 4.00
C VAL A 5 -11.10 1.41 4.61
N LEU A 6 -11.16 1.24 5.94
CA LEU A 6 -10.33 0.33 6.70
C LEU A 6 -10.39 -1.13 6.22
N PRO A 7 -11.56 -1.74 5.92
CA PRO A 7 -11.62 -3.10 5.41
C PRO A 7 -10.88 -3.28 4.08
N PHE A 8 -10.91 -2.26 3.21
CA PHE A 8 -10.24 -2.32 1.91
C PHE A 8 -8.72 -2.20 2.05
N LEU A 9 -8.23 -1.26 2.87
CA LEU A 9 -6.79 -1.08 3.11
C LEU A 9 -6.20 -2.27 3.89
N LEU A 10 -6.94 -2.77 4.87
CA LEU A 10 -6.54 -3.96 5.62
C LEU A 10 -6.56 -5.19 4.69
N GLY A 11 -7.61 -5.36 3.89
CA GLY A 11 -7.69 -6.41 2.87
C GLY A 11 -6.52 -6.36 1.88
N PHE A 12 -6.14 -5.17 1.41
CA PHE A 12 -4.98 -4.99 0.54
C PHE A 12 -3.68 -5.48 1.20
N ARG A 13 -3.48 -5.18 2.48
CA ARG A 13 -2.32 -5.66 3.24
C ARG A 13 -2.36 -7.16 3.47
N LEU A 14 -3.45 -7.70 4.01
CA LEU A 14 -3.59 -9.12 4.35
C LEU A 14 -3.52 -10.03 3.11
N THR A 15 -3.86 -9.52 1.93
CA THR A 15 -3.77 -10.26 0.67
C THR A 15 -2.42 -10.07 -0.05
N CYS A 16 -1.51 -9.27 0.52
CA CYS A 16 -0.21 -9.01 -0.08
C CYS A 16 0.73 -10.22 0.03
N TYR A 17 1.58 -10.38 -0.98
CA TYR A 17 2.61 -11.43 -1.04
C TYR A 17 3.54 -11.46 0.19
N TYR A 18 3.80 -10.32 0.82
CA TYR A 18 4.58 -10.27 2.06
C TYR A 18 3.90 -11.03 3.20
N TYR A 19 2.62 -10.75 3.45
CA TYR A 19 1.83 -11.42 4.49
C TYR A 19 1.54 -12.88 4.13
N ARG A 20 1.36 -13.18 2.83
CA ARG A 20 1.29 -14.55 2.31
C ARG A 20 2.45 -15.41 2.82
N LYS A 21 3.70 -14.92 2.74
CA LYS A 21 4.88 -15.66 3.23
C LYS A 21 4.76 -16.03 4.71
N ALA A 22 4.21 -15.15 5.54
CA ALA A 22 3.99 -15.43 6.96
C ALA A 22 2.94 -16.54 7.14
N TYR A 23 1.81 -16.47 6.45
CA TYR A 23 0.74 -17.48 6.56
C TYR A 23 1.16 -18.85 6.07
N TYR A 24 1.89 -18.90 4.95
CA TYR A 24 2.39 -20.15 4.38
C TYR A 24 3.39 -20.86 5.28
N ARG A 25 4.18 -20.12 6.06
CA ARG A 25 5.15 -20.70 6.99
C ARG A 25 4.51 -21.10 8.32
N ALA A 26 3.70 -20.21 8.89
CA ALA A 26 3.11 -20.41 10.21
C ALA A 26 1.96 -21.42 10.22
N PHE A 27 1.10 -21.40 9.18
CA PHE A 27 -0.12 -22.20 9.16
C PHE A 27 -0.08 -23.33 8.13
N TRP A 28 0.58 -23.11 6.98
CA TRP A 28 0.63 -24.09 5.88
C TRP A 28 1.94 -24.87 5.77
N GLN A 29 2.92 -24.54 6.61
CA GLN A 29 4.26 -25.15 6.66
C GLN A 29 4.83 -25.55 5.28
N SER A 30 4.77 -24.65 4.29
CA SER A 30 5.19 -24.95 2.90
C SER A 30 5.88 -23.75 2.24
N PRO A 31 7.23 -23.70 2.22
CA PRO A 31 8.16 -24.48 3.03
C PRO A 31 8.29 -23.89 4.45
N PRO A 32 8.43 -24.73 5.51
CA PRO A 32 8.63 -24.23 6.87
C PRO A 32 10.02 -23.57 7.02
N ALA A 33 11.06 -24.20 6.44
CA ALA A 33 12.41 -23.64 6.31
C ALA A 33 13.13 -24.31 5.13
N CYS A 34 14.25 -23.72 4.66
CA CYS A 34 15.01 -24.27 3.54
C CYS A 34 15.59 -25.68 3.78
N ALA A 35 15.81 -26.04 5.05
CA ALA A 35 16.41 -27.32 5.44
C ALA A 35 15.41 -28.28 6.11
N VAL A 36 14.12 -27.91 6.21
CA VAL A 36 13.10 -28.72 6.89
C VAL A 36 12.15 -29.28 5.84
N ALA A 37 11.99 -30.60 5.84
CA ALA A 37 11.10 -31.29 4.92
C ALA A 37 9.66 -30.79 5.07
N GLU A 38 8.99 -30.52 3.94
CA GLU A 38 7.60 -30.11 3.97
C GLU A 38 6.72 -31.28 4.44
N PRO A 39 5.79 -31.06 5.39
CA PRO A 39 4.85 -32.08 5.83
C PRO A 39 3.84 -32.44 4.74
N HIS A 40 3.65 -31.57 3.75
CA HIS A 40 2.66 -31.74 2.69
C HIS A 40 3.21 -32.58 1.53
N LYS A 41 2.62 -33.76 1.30
CA LYS A 41 2.93 -34.62 0.14
C LYS A 41 2.49 -34.03 -1.21
N LYS A 42 1.51 -33.12 -1.20
CA LYS A 42 0.95 -32.45 -2.39
C LYS A 42 0.67 -30.99 -2.08
N TYR A 43 1.08 -30.09 -2.96
CA TYR A 43 0.83 -28.65 -2.85
C TYR A 43 -0.58 -28.32 -3.37
N SER A 44 -1.52 -28.04 -2.45
CA SER A 44 -2.86 -27.52 -2.80
C SER A 44 -2.88 -26.00 -3.00
N GLY A 45 -1.93 -25.28 -2.41
CA GLY A 45 -1.61 -23.89 -2.72
C GLY A 45 -2.79 -22.90 -2.67
N GLU A 46 -2.71 -21.89 -3.55
CA GLU A 46 -3.67 -20.76 -3.68
C GLU A 46 -5.04 -21.17 -4.25
N THR A 47 -5.30 -22.46 -4.44
CA THR A 47 -6.56 -22.96 -5.02
C THR A 47 -7.59 -23.40 -3.97
N ARG A 48 -7.22 -23.42 -2.69
CA ARG A 48 -8.08 -23.83 -1.59
C ARG A 48 -8.13 -22.77 -0.49
N PHE A 49 -9.26 -22.70 0.22
CA PHE A 49 -9.38 -21.89 1.43
C PHE A 49 -8.32 -22.32 2.48
N PRO A 50 -7.64 -21.36 3.17
CA PRO A 50 -7.84 -19.91 3.14
C PRO A 50 -7.00 -19.16 2.08
N LEU A 51 -6.07 -19.85 1.41
CA LEU A 51 -5.06 -19.24 0.54
C LEU A 51 -5.63 -18.67 -0.77
N ILE A 52 -6.82 -19.11 -1.18
CA ILE A 52 -7.54 -18.56 -2.34
C ILE A 52 -7.85 -17.07 -2.21
N ILE A 53 -7.99 -16.56 -0.98
CA ILE A 53 -8.26 -15.14 -0.69
C ILE A 53 -7.12 -14.26 -1.20
N GLN A 54 -5.89 -14.79 -1.27
CA GLN A 54 -4.72 -14.04 -1.74
C GLN A 54 -4.87 -13.58 -3.20
N ASN A 55 -5.64 -14.30 -4.02
CA ASN A 55 -5.97 -13.87 -5.39
C ASN A 55 -6.79 -12.58 -5.44
N ALA A 56 -7.48 -12.23 -4.35
CA ALA A 56 -8.26 -11.01 -4.25
C ALA A 56 -7.39 -9.75 -4.15
N HIS A 57 -6.07 -9.88 -3.93
CA HIS A 57 -5.15 -8.74 -3.87
C HIS A 57 -5.25 -7.82 -5.08
N ARG A 58 -5.51 -8.39 -6.27
CA ARG A 58 -5.72 -7.61 -7.51
C ARG A 58 -6.90 -6.65 -7.42
N TYR A 59 -7.97 -7.04 -6.73
CA TYR A 59 -9.16 -6.20 -6.55
C TYR A 59 -8.94 -5.15 -5.48
N PHE A 60 -8.30 -5.55 -4.37
CA PHE A 60 -7.91 -4.62 -3.32
C PHE A 60 -6.90 -3.57 -3.82
N PHE A 61 -6.04 -3.91 -4.80
CA PHE A 61 -5.16 -2.95 -5.46
C PHE A 61 -5.96 -1.82 -6.14
N TYR A 62 -7.03 -2.14 -6.87
CA TYR A 62 -7.86 -1.10 -7.50
C TYR A 62 -8.57 -0.23 -6.46
N ALA A 63 -9.07 -0.82 -5.38
CA ALA A 63 -9.63 -0.06 -4.27
C ALA A 63 -8.57 0.84 -3.63
N ALA A 64 -7.35 0.34 -3.38
CA ALA A 64 -6.25 1.10 -2.80
C ALA A 64 -5.83 2.29 -3.69
N VAL A 65 -5.83 2.12 -5.02
CA VAL A 65 -5.60 3.22 -5.96
C VAL A 65 -6.68 4.29 -5.82
N LEU A 66 -7.95 3.90 -5.78
CA LEU A 66 -9.08 4.83 -5.63
C LEU A 66 -8.99 5.59 -4.29
N ILE A 67 -8.72 4.87 -3.21
CA ILE A 67 -8.51 5.46 -1.88
C ILE A 67 -7.33 6.43 -1.90
N SER A 68 -6.23 6.08 -2.56
CA SER A 68 -5.05 6.96 -2.68
C SER A 68 -5.36 8.24 -3.45
N LEU A 69 -6.20 8.16 -4.49
CA LEU A 69 -6.69 9.34 -5.22
C LEU A 69 -7.54 10.25 -4.33
N VAL A 70 -8.47 9.67 -3.55
CA VAL A 70 -9.30 10.45 -2.60
C VAL A 70 -8.41 11.11 -1.54
N ASN A 71 -7.48 10.38 -0.94
CA ASN A 71 -6.54 10.97 0.04
C ASN A 71 -5.67 12.08 -0.59
N THR A 72 -5.33 11.96 -1.88
CA THR A 72 -4.61 13.02 -2.58
C THR A 72 -5.49 14.26 -2.75
N TYR A 73 -6.75 14.08 -3.15
CA TYR A 73 -7.71 15.18 -3.23
C TYR A 73 -7.90 15.87 -1.87
N ASP A 74 -8.08 15.09 -0.80
CA ASP A 74 -8.25 15.61 0.55
C ASP A 74 -7.02 16.39 1.03
N ALA A 75 -5.80 15.92 0.71
CA ALA A 75 -4.56 16.64 1.04
C ALA A 75 -4.45 18.00 0.32
N PHE A 76 -4.85 18.07 -0.97
CA PHE A 76 -4.89 19.34 -1.70
C PHE A 76 -6.04 20.24 -1.23
N HIS A 77 -7.19 19.66 -0.88
CA HIS A 77 -8.30 20.42 -0.33
C HIS A 77 -7.95 21.00 1.05
N ALA A 78 -7.19 20.28 1.88
CA ALA A 78 -6.69 20.79 3.16
C ALA A 78 -5.70 21.97 2.98
N LEU A 79 -5.02 22.03 1.82
CA LEU A 79 -4.09 23.09 1.46
C LEU A 79 -4.79 24.33 0.86
N LEU A 80 -5.92 24.16 0.16
CA LEU A 80 -6.55 25.17 -0.71
C LEU A 80 -8.06 25.38 -0.50
N GLY A 81 -8.63 24.87 0.59
CA GLY A 81 -10.08 24.63 0.73
C GLY A 81 -11.03 25.83 0.63
N GLU A 82 -10.52 27.06 0.66
CA GLU A 82 -11.32 28.28 0.55
C GLU A 82 -10.74 29.28 -0.46
N GLY A 83 -9.88 28.81 -1.38
CA GLY A 83 -9.15 29.69 -2.32
C GLY A 83 -7.95 30.40 -1.69
N GLU A 84 -7.76 30.27 -0.38
CA GLU A 84 -6.59 30.74 0.36
C GLU A 84 -5.60 29.60 0.59
N PHE A 85 -4.32 29.88 0.40
CA PHE A 85 -3.25 28.92 0.60
C PHE A 85 -2.90 28.83 2.09
N LYS A 86 -3.32 27.74 2.73
CA LYS A 86 -3.08 27.51 4.17
C LYS A 86 -2.02 26.43 4.32
N LEU A 87 -0.85 26.78 4.86
CA LEU A 87 0.23 25.83 5.06
C LEU A 87 0.47 25.62 6.55
N GLY A 88 0.18 24.43 7.04
CA GLY A 88 0.48 24.02 8.42
C GLY A 88 1.29 22.72 8.47
N LEU A 89 1.74 22.38 9.67
CA LEU A 89 2.41 21.12 9.94
C LEU A 89 1.49 19.93 9.62
N GLY A 90 0.18 20.05 9.89
CA GLY A 90 -0.81 19.04 9.50
C GLY A 90 -0.79 18.74 8.00
N ASN A 91 -0.64 19.76 7.15
CA ASN A 91 -0.54 19.58 5.70
C ASN A 91 0.73 18.80 5.33
N LEU A 92 1.89 19.13 5.90
CA LEU A 92 3.14 18.40 5.64
C LEU A 92 3.02 16.92 6.03
N ILE A 93 2.41 16.63 7.19
CA ILE A 93 2.18 15.26 7.67
C ILE A 93 1.24 14.51 6.71
N LEU A 94 0.13 15.15 6.29
CA LEU A 94 -0.81 14.60 5.31
C LEU A 94 -0.14 14.29 3.96
N PHE A 95 0.62 15.22 3.40
CA PHE A 95 1.32 14.99 2.13
C PHE A 95 2.37 13.89 2.25
N ALA A 96 3.14 13.85 3.34
CA ALA A 96 4.09 12.77 3.59
C ALA A 96 3.39 11.40 3.65
N ASN A 97 2.21 11.34 4.29
CA ASN A 97 1.38 10.14 4.31
C ASN A 97 0.93 9.71 2.91
N VAL A 98 0.37 10.63 2.12
CA VAL A 98 -0.12 10.36 0.76
C VAL A 98 1.01 9.90 -0.15
N ILE A 99 2.18 10.52 -0.07
CA ILE A 99 3.37 10.11 -0.84
C ILE A 99 3.79 8.69 -0.46
N ALA A 100 3.85 8.39 0.84
CA ALA A 100 4.16 7.04 1.32
C ALA A 100 3.12 6.02 0.83
N LEU A 101 1.83 6.37 0.86
CA LEU A 101 0.73 5.52 0.41
C LEU A 101 0.83 5.20 -1.08
N TRP A 102 1.15 6.19 -1.92
CA TRP A 102 1.41 5.98 -3.34
C TRP A 102 2.65 5.12 -3.57
N ALA A 103 3.75 5.37 -2.85
CA ALA A 103 4.95 4.55 -2.97
C ALA A 103 4.68 3.08 -2.63
N TYR A 104 3.88 2.81 -1.59
CA TYR A 104 3.45 1.46 -1.24
C TYR A 104 2.55 0.84 -2.31
N THR A 105 1.56 1.58 -2.81
CA THR A 105 0.63 1.12 -3.84
C THR A 105 1.34 0.79 -5.16
N VAL A 106 2.24 1.66 -5.63
CA VAL A 106 2.98 1.47 -6.88
C VAL A 106 4.04 0.37 -6.77
N SER A 107 4.62 0.15 -5.59
CA SER A 107 5.64 -0.90 -5.39
C SER A 107 5.07 -2.33 -5.33
N CYS A 108 3.76 -2.52 -5.39
CA CYS A 108 3.16 -3.85 -5.26
C CYS A 108 3.39 -4.76 -6.49
N HIS A 109 3.27 -6.07 -6.26
CA HIS A 109 3.36 -7.07 -7.35
C HIS A 109 2.26 -6.91 -8.40
N SER A 110 1.05 -6.51 -8.00
CA SER A 110 -0.05 -6.28 -8.93
C SER A 110 0.25 -5.13 -9.90
N CYS A 111 0.85 -4.03 -9.43
CA CYS A 111 1.27 -2.91 -10.28
C CYS A 111 2.39 -3.34 -11.24
N ARG A 112 3.37 -4.11 -10.74
CA ARG A 112 4.42 -4.70 -11.59
C ARG A 112 3.83 -5.58 -12.70
N HIS A 113 2.88 -6.45 -12.35
CA HIS A 113 2.20 -7.31 -13.31
C HIS A 113 1.36 -6.48 -14.31
N LEU A 114 0.71 -5.40 -13.88
CA LEU A 114 -0.06 -4.52 -14.77
C LEU A 114 0.84 -3.85 -15.82
N MET A 115 2.06 -3.44 -15.45
CA MET A 115 2.98 -2.73 -16.35
C MET A 115 3.79 -3.66 -17.26
N GLY A 116 4.21 -4.83 -16.78
CA GLY A 116 5.04 -5.78 -17.53
C GLY A 116 4.31 -7.02 -18.05
N GLY A 117 3.10 -7.27 -17.60
CA GLY A 117 2.34 -8.48 -17.92
C GLY A 117 2.03 -8.58 -19.41
N ARG A 118 2.16 -9.80 -19.96
CA ARG A 118 1.89 -10.13 -21.37
C ARG A 118 2.76 -9.39 -22.41
N LEU A 119 3.84 -8.72 -21.99
CA LEU A 119 4.81 -8.16 -22.94
C LEU A 119 5.60 -9.29 -23.60
N LYS A 120 5.46 -9.43 -24.92
CA LYS A 120 6.24 -10.40 -25.72
C LYS A 120 7.53 -9.79 -26.27
N HIS A 121 7.58 -8.48 -26.51
CA HIS A 121 8.73 -7.78 -27.08
C HIS A 121 9.01 -6.48 -26.31
N PHE A 122 10.15 -6.41 -25.62
CA PHE A 122 10.51 -5.23 -24.82
C PHE A 122 10.94 -4.03 -25.69
N SER A 123 11.58 -4.29 -26.83
CA SER A 123 12.04 -3.25 -27.76
C SER A 123 10.88 -2.46 -28.39
N LYS A 124 9.73 -3.10 -28.64
CA LYS A 124 8.53 -2.45 -29.19
C LYS A 124 7.69 -1.70 -28.15
N HIS A 125 7.98 -1.89 -26.85
CA HIS A 125 7.25 -1.25 -25.74
C HIS A 125 8.21 -0.63 -24.71
N PRO A 126 9.07 0.32 -25.12
CA PRO A 126 10.14 0.85 -24.27
C PRO A 126 9.60 1.57 -23.02
N VAL A 127 8.48 2.28 -23.13
CA VAL A 127 7.86 2.99 -22.00
C VAL A 127 7.39 2.00 -20.92
N ARG A 128 6.63 0.96 -21.30
CA ARG A 128 6.16 -0.06 -20.37
C ARG A 128 7.32 -0.83 -19.74
N TYR A 129 8.35 -1.15 -20.52
CA TYR A 129 9.55 -1.80 -20.01
C TYR A 129 10.29 -0.91 -18.99
N LYS A 130 10.42 0.39 -19.26
CA LYS A 130 11.02 1.36 -18.33
C LYS A 130 10.21 1.46 -17.04
N MET A 131 8.89 1.60 -17.12
CA MET A 131 8.00 1.62 -15.94
C MET A 131 8.11 0.33 -15.13
N TRP A 132 8.03 -0.82 -15.79
CA TRP A 132 8.19 -2.13 -15.14
C TRP A 132 9.54 -2.25 -14.43
N THR A 133 10.62 -1.74 -15.03
CA THR A 133 11.96 -1.74 -14.42
C THR A 133 12.00 -0.89 -13.15
N GLN A 134 11.42 0.31 -13.17
CA GLN A 134 11.37 1.18 -11.98
C GLN A 134 10.50 0.57 -10.87
N ILE A 135 9.33 0.05 -11.22
CA ILE A 135 8.44 -0.63 -10.28
C ILE A 135 9.12 -1.88 -9.70
N THR A 136 9.89 -2.60 -10.50
CA THR A 136 10.67 -3.76 -10.02
C THR A 136 11.70 -3.36 -8.96
N LYS A 137 12.37 -2.21 -9.12
CA LYS A 137 13.28 -1.66 -8.12
C LYS A 137 12.55 -1.27 -6.83
N LEU A 138 11.40 -0.60 -6.95
CA LEU A 138 10.59 -0.22 -5.80
C LEU A 138 10.00 -1.44 -5.07
N ASN A 139 9.60 -2.46 -5.83
CA ASN A 139 9.04 -3.70 -5.30
C ASN A 139 10.00 -4.45 -4.38
N ALA A 140 11.32 -4.37 -4.63
CA ALA A 140 12.32 -4.93 -3.72
C ALA A 140 12.27 -4.31 -2.30
N LYS A 141 11.78 -3.06 -2.18
CA LYS A 141 11.58 -2.35 -0.91
C LYS A 141 10.13 -2.36 -0.43
N HIS A 142 9.24 -3.12 -1.07
CA HIS A 142 7.79 -3.10 -0.77
C HIS A 142 7.47 -3.34 0.71
N MET A 143 8.22 -4.24 1.36
CA MET A 143 8.08 -4.48 2.81
C MET A 143 8.43 -3.23 3.63
N GLN A 144 9.53 -2.56 3.33
CA GLN A 144 9.94 -1.33 4.04
C GLN A 144 8.91 -0.21 3.84
N LEU A 145 8.38 -0.09 2.63
CA LEU A 145 7.32 0.87 2.31
C LEU A 145 6.01 0.55 3.05
N ALA A 146 5.70 -0.74 3.26
CA ALA A 146 4.54 -1.15 4.06
C ALA A 146 4.65 -0.63 5.51
N TRP A 147 5.81 -0.82 6.14
CA TRP A 147 6.07 -0.30 7.48
C TRP A 147 6.09 1.22 7.55
N LEU A 148 6.71 1.87 6.56
CA LEU A 148 6.70 3.33 6.44
C LEU A 148 5.27 3.87 6.40
N THR A 149 4.41 3.32 5.53
CA THR A 149 3.01 3.76 5.45
C THR A 149 2.22 3.53 6.73
N LEU A 150 2.46 2.43 7.44
CA LEU A 150 1.81 2.18 8.71
C LEU A 150 2.25 3.22 9.76
N GLY A 151 3.55 3.52 9.83
CA GLY A 151 4.09 4.54 10.72
C GLY A 151 3.54 5.93 10.41
N THR A 152 3.59 6.36 9.14
CA THR A 152 3.06 7.66 8.74
C THR A 152 1.55 7.76 8.97
N LEU A 153 0.80 6.67 8.78
CA LEU A 153 -0.65 6.64 9.03
C LEU A 153 -0.97 6.83 10.51
N VAL A 154 -0.32 6.08 11.40
CA VAL A 154 -0.51 6.24 12.85
C VAL A 154 -0.16 7.66 13.29
N ILE A 155 0.95 8.23 12.78
CA ILE A 155 1.34 9.61 13.09
C ILE A 155 0.30 10.61 12.60
N THR A 156 -0.22 10.42 11.39
CA THR A 156 -1.23 11.31 10.79
C THR A 156 -2.53 11.27 11.58
N ASP A 157 -3.03 10.08 11.88
CA ASP A 157 -4.27 9.88 12.64
C ASP A 157 -4.14 10.43 14.06
N ALA A 158 -3.01 10.19 14.73
CA ALA A 158 -2.73 10.75 16.05
C ALA A 158 -2.65 12.27 16.02
N TYR A 159 -1.93 12.85 15.05
CA TYR A 159 -1.79 14.30 14.94
C TYR A 159 -3.14 14.98 14.71
N ILE A 160 -3.89 14.52 13.71
CA ILE A 160 -5.21 15.08 13.38
C ILE A 160 -6.18 14.86 14.54
N GLY A 161 -6.14 13.69 15.19
CA GLY A 161 -6.97 13.40 16.36
C GLY A 161 -6.68 14.33 17.54
N LEU A 162 -5.40 14.64 17.81
CA LEU A 162 -5.01 15.57 18.87
C LEU A 162 -5.38 17.02 18.54
N VAL A 163 -5.25 17.44 17.28
CA VAL A 163 -5.70 18.76 16.81
C VAL A 163 -7.21 18.89 16.93
N ALA A 164 -7.96 17.87 16.49
CA ALA A 164 -9.42 17.85 16.56
C ALA A 164 -9.96 17.78 18.00
N ALA A 165 -9.20 17.19 18.92
CA ALA A 165 -9.50 17.16 20.35
C ALA A 165 -9.07 18.44 21.08
N GLU A 166 -8.52 19.43 20.37
CA GLU A 166 -8.03 20.70 20.92
C GLU A 166 -6.91 20.54 21.98
N ILE A 167 -6.26 19.37 22.01
CA ILE A 167 -5.13 19.09 22.92
C ILE A 167 -3.87 19.81 22.42
N ILE A 168 -3.70 19.91 21.10
CA ILE A 168 -2.63 20.65 20.46
C ILE A 168 -3.21 21.62 19.42
N SER A 169 -2.61 22.80 19.30
CA SER A 169 -2.90 23.73 18.22
C SER A 169 -2.16 23.29 16.94
N ASP A 170 -2.84 23.35 15.79
CA ASP A 170 -2.19 23.16 14.50
C ASP A 170 -1.13 24.26 14.26
N LEU A 171 0.09 23.84 13.99
CA LEU A 171 1.22 24.74 13.75
C LEU A 171 1.11 25.29 12.33
N ARG A 172 0.61 26.50 12.18
CA ARG A 172 0.46 27.17 10.88
C ARG A 172 1.68 28.02 10.53
N PHE A 173 2.19 27.81 9.33
CA PHE A 173 3.27 28.59 8.72
C PHE A 173 2.73 29.70 7.82
N VAL A 174 1.61 29.44 7.13
CA VAL A 174 0.89 30.42 6.30
C VAL A 174 -0.59 30.31 6.60
N ASN A 175 -1.21 31.46 6.90
CA ASN A 175 -2.64 31.61 7.17
C ASN A 175 -3.40 32.09 5.94
#